data_AF-A0A2V8XXW2-F1
#
_entry.id   AF-A0A2V8XXW2-F1
#
_cell.length_a   1.000
_cell.length_b   1.000
_cell.length_c   1.000
_cell.angle_alpha   90.00
_cell.angle_beta   90.00
_cell.angle_gamma   90.00
#
_symmetry.space_group_name_H-M   'P 1'
#
loop_
_entity.id
_entity.type
_entity.pdbx_description
1 polymer ?
#
loop_
_entity_poly.entity_id
_entity_poly.type
_entity_poly.pdbx_seq_one_letter_code
_entity_poly.pdbx_strand_id
1 'polypeptide(L)'
;MLEDGVVEGFTFGKITDFEAELCQEGDAFVVAPDNSRAGLVWEVADKVSVTEISRFDPGRWGVWGVSFPHPMNSRENVRRNLELILPTLKEKWNEWREKFKGA
;
A
#
# COMPACT_ATOMS: atom_id res chain seq x y z
N MET A 1 -1.15 17.52 3.25
CA MET A 1 -0.45 16.22 3.11
C MET A 1 -0.97 15.35 4.24
N LEU A 2 -1.72 14.30 3.93
CA LEU A 2 -2.40 13.46 4.92
C LEU A 2 -1.40 12.42 5.44
N GLU A 3 -0.92 12.60 6.66
CA GLU A 3 -0.07 11.65 7.41
C GLU A 3 -0.91 10.49 8.00
N ASP A 4 -1.85 9.97 7.21
CA ASP A 4 -2.84 9.00 7.68
C ASP A 4 -2.34 7.56 7.47
N GLY A 5 -1.79 6.97 8.52
CA GLY A 5 -1.39 5.55 8.52
C GLY A 5 0.10 5.36 8.28
N VAL A 6 0.93 5.87 9.19
CA VAL A 6 2.36 5.56 9.24
C VAL A 6 2.57 4.28 10.05
N VAL A 7 3.17 3.27 9.42
CA VAL A 7 3.58 2.01 10.06
C VAL A 7 5.03 1.73 9.68
N GLU A 8 5.93 1.71 10.67
CA GLU A 8 7.37 1.44 10.48
C GLU A 8 8.04 2.34 9.42
N GLY A 9 7.59 3.60 9.31
CA GLY A 9 8.09 4.58 8.33
C GLY A 9 7.47 4.44 6.93
N PHE A 10 6.59 3.47 6.70
CA PHE A 10 5.76 3.39 5.50
C PHE A 10 4.48 4.18 5.72
N THR A 11 4.15 5.05 4.76
CA THR A 11 2.95 5.90 4.82
C THR A 11 1.95 5.44 3.79
N PHE A 12 0.72 5.15 4.22
CA PHE A 12 -0.39 4.90 3.30
C PHE A 12 -0.98 6.23 2.82
N GLY A 13 -0.93 6.48 1.51
CA GLY A 13 -1.56 7.62 0.87
C GLY A 13 -2.84 7.20 0.17
N LYS A 14 -3.96 7.83 0.51
CA LYS A 14 -5.23 7.65 -0.20
C LYS A 14 -5.30 8.55 -1.44
N ILE A 15 -5.78 8.00 -2.57
CA ILE A 15 -6.11 8.77 -3.78
C ILE A 15 -7.63 8.94 -3.87
N THR A 16 -8.37 7.86 -3.68
CA THR A 16 -9.84 7.89 -3.55
C THR A 16 -10.25 8.29 -2.11
N ASP A 17 -11.28 9.12 -1.98
CA ASP A 17 -11.76 9.60 -0.67
C ASP A 17 -12.76 8.61 -0.04
N PHE A 18 -12.24 7.58 0.61
CA PHE A 18 -13.03 6.54 1.28
C PHE A 18 -13.81 7.03 2.53
N GLU A 19 -13.61 8.29 2.93
CA GLU A 19 -14.34 8.92 4.03
C GLU A 19 -15.68 9.49 3.56
N ALA A 20 -15.84 9.77 2.26
CA ALA A 20 -17.07 10.30 1.67
C ALA A 20 -18.11 9.22 1.35
N GLU A 21 -17.68 8.02 0.93
CA GLU A 21 -18.55 6.91 0.56
C GLU A 21 -18.01 5.56 1.05
N LEU A 22 -18.91 4.65 1.42
CA LEU A 22 -18.58 3.26 1.78
C LEU A 22 -18.11 2.50 0.53
N CYS A 23 -16.84 2.69 0.16
CA CYS A 23 -16.20 1.95 -0.92
C CYS A 23 -15.64 0.62 -0.39
N GLN A 24 -15.86 -0.47 -1.12
CA GLN A 24 -15.23 -1.76 -0.86
C GLN A 24 -13.96 -1.98 -1.69
N GLU A 25 -13.66 -1.08 -2.61
CA GLU A 25 -12.46 -1.12 -3.46
C GLU A 25 -12.01 0.30 -3.83
N GLY A 26 -10.75 0.46 -4.23
CA GLY A 26 -10.25 1.73 -4.75
C GLY A 26 -8.75 1.78 -4.95
N ASP A 27 -8.25 2.98 -5.21
CA ASP A 27 -6.84 3.27 -5.47
C ASP A 27 -6.16 4.02 -4.32
N ALA A 28 -4.93 3.61 -4.05
CA ALA A 28 -4.07 4.18 -3.04
C ALA A 28 -2.61 4.11 -3.49
N PHE A 29 -1.72 4.63 -2.65
CA PHE A 29 -0.28 4.44 -2.79
C PHE A 29 0.34 4.24 -1.43
N VAL A 30 1.52 3.65 -1.41
CA VAL A 30 2.34 3.56 -0.20
C VAL A 30 3.69 4.21 -0.47
N VAL A 31 4.12 5.06 0.45
CA VAL A 31 5.42 5.71 0.43
C VAL A 31 6.31 4.99 1.44
N ALA A 32 7.43 4.46 0.97
CA ALA A 32 8.43 3.80 1.80
C ALA A 32 9.33 4.85 2.51
N PRO A 33 10.10 4.44 3.54
CA PRO A 33 10.95 5.35 4.31
C PRO A 33 12.01 6.10 3.49
N ASP A 34 12.41 5.56 2.33
CA ASP A 34 13.36 6.18 1.40
C ASP A 34 12.68 7.15 0.40
N ASN A 35 11.42 7.53 0.67
CA ASN A 35 10.57 8.38 -0.17
C ASN A 35 10.25 7.77 -1.55
N SER A 36 10.54 6.48 -1.77
CA SER A 36 10.07 5.75 -2.94
C SER A 36 8.60 5.34 -2.76
N ARG A 37 7.88 5.13 -3.85
CA ARG A 37 6.44 4.85 -3.81
C ARG A 37 6.06 3.61 -4.62
N ALA A 38 4.99 2.95 -4.20
CA ALA A 38 4.26 1.99 -5.02
C ALA A 38 2.79 2.38 -5.10
N GLY A 39 2.16 2.04 -6.22
CA GLY A 39 0.70 2.11 -6.34
C GLY A 39 0.05 0.92 -5.63
N LEU A 40 -1.13 1.16 -5.08
CA LEU A 40 -1.97 0.13 -4.47
C LEU A 40 -3.36 0.20 -5.11
N VAL A 41 -3.89 -0.97 -5.45
CA VAL A 41 -5.33 -1.15 -5.70
C VAL A 41 -5.81 -2.02 -4.56
N TRP A 42 -6.73 -1.52 -3.75
CA TRP A 42 -7.18 -2.22 -2.56
C TRP A 42 -8.63 -2.68 -2.70
N GLU A 43 -8.96 -3.78 -2.05
CA GLU A 43 -10.33 -4.28 -1.91
C GLU A 43 -10.56 -4.83 -0.48
N VAL A 44 -11.80 -4.75 0.00
CA VAL A 44 -12.21 -5.36 1.28
C VAL A 44 -12.63 -6.79 1.01
N ALA A 45 -11.86 -7.74 1.52
CA ALA A 45 -12.14 -9.17 1.41
C ALA A 45 -11.77 -9.91 2.69
N ASP A 46 -12.38 -11.06 2.92
CA ASP A 46 -12.12 -11.92 4.09
C ASP A 46 -10.66 -12.38 4.20
N LYS A 47 -9.95 -12.45 3.06
CA LYS A 47 -8.57 -12.93 2.99
C LYS A 47 -7.61 -11.81 2.70
N VAL A 48 -6.49 -11.80 3.44
CA VAL A 48 -5.36 -10.93 3.14
C VAL A 48 -4.60 -11.49 1.95
N SER A 49 -4.41 -10.66 0.91
CA SER A 49 -3.59 -11.04 -0.24
C SER A 49 -2.85 -9.84 -0.81
N VAL A 50 -1.71 -10.10 -1.44
CA VAL A 50 -0.93 -9.11 -2.18
C VAL A 50 -0.56 -9.73 -3.53
N THR A 51 -0.96 -9.09 -4.62
CA THR A 51 -0.77 -9.56 -5.99
C THR A 51 -0.09 -8.50 -6.83
N GLU A 52 0.75 -8.92 -7.78
CA GLU A 52 1.39 -8.00 -8.71
C GLU A 52 0.38 -7.56 -9.79
N ILE A 53 0.11 -6.25 -9.87
CA ILE A 53 -0.67 -5.66 -10.98
C ILE A 53 0.30 -5.10 -12.04
N SER A 54 1.36 -4.43 -11.58
CA SER A 54 2.39 -3.87 -12.45
C SER A 54 3.76 -4.09 -11.85
N ARG A 55 4.67 -4.60 -12.69
CA ARG A 55 6.07 -4.85 -12.32
C ARG A 55 6.78 -3.59 -11.86
N PHE A 56 7.90 -3.81 -11.18
CA PHE A 56 8.89 -2.81 -10.81
C PHE A 56 9.34 -1.92 -11.98
N ASP A 57 9.56 -0.64 -11.68
CA ASP A 57 10.14 0.37 -12.57
C ASP A 57 11.18 1.21 -11.79
N PRO A 58 12.21 1.80 -12.43
CA PRO A 58 13.18 2.66 -11.74
C PRO A 58 12.58 3.80 -10.89
N GLY A 59 11.39 4.31 -11.22
CA GLY A 59 10.71 5.38 -10.48
C GLY A 59 9.67 4.92 -9.44
N ARG A 60 9.28 3.64 -9.43
CA ARG A 60 8.33 3.06 -8.46
C ARG A 60 8.53 1.57 -8.26
N TRP A 61 8.35 1.10 -7.03
CA TRP A 61 8.47 -0.33 -6.70
C TRP A 61 7.20 -1.14 -7.02
N GLY A 62 6.58 -0.83 -8.16
CA GLY A 62 5.44 -1.56 -8.73
C GLY A 62 4.06 -0.99 -8.39
N VAL A 63 3.04 -1.71 -8.84
CA VAL A 63 1.64 -1.54 -8.44
C VAL A 63 1.13 -2.87 -7.91
N TRP A 64 0.56 -2.86 -6.72
CA TRP A 64 0.13 -4.07 -6.01
C TRP A 64 -1.38 -4.06 -5.78
N GLY A 65 -2.02 -5.18 -6.10
CA GLY A 65 -3.40 -5.46 -5.70
C GLY A 65 -3.39 -6.03 -4.30
N VAL A 66 -4.10 -5.40 -3.37
CA VAL A 66 -4.12 -5.81 -1.96
C VAL A 66 -5.55 -6.04 -1.49
N SER A 67 -5.77 -7.11 -0.75
CA SER A 67 -7.05 -7.39 -0.13
C SER A 67 -6.89 -7.51 1.38
N PHE A 68 -7.86 -7.02 2.16
CA PHE A 68 -7.82 -7.08 3.62
C PHE A 68 -9.24 -6.98 4.24
N PRO A 69 -9.45 -7.43 5.49
CA PRO A 69 -10.78 -7.57 6.06
C PRO A 69 -11.38 -6.28 6.64
N HIS A 70 -10.58 -5.27 6.98
CA HIS A 70 -11.12 -4.07 7.63
C HIS A 70 -11.60 -3.03 6.59
N PRO A 71 -12.76 -2.40 6.81
CA PRO A 71 -13.26 -1.36 5.91
C PRO A 71 -12.36 -0.12 5.96
N MET A 72 -12.11 0.51 4.81
CA MET A 72 -11.30 1.73 4.67
C MET A 72 -12.02 3.02 5.12
N ASN A 73 -12.86 2.93 6.14
CA ASN A 73 -13.74 4.03 6.60
C ASN A 73 -13.17 4.84 7.78
N SER A 74 -11.97 4.50 8.24
CA SER A 74 -11.36 5.10 9.42
C SER A 74 -9.86 4.93 9.40
N ARG A 75 -9.14 5.94 9.86
CA ARG A 75 -7.67 5.97 9.92
C ARG A 75 -7.09 4.77 10.69
N GLU A 76 -7.77 4.35 11.74
CA GLU A 76 -7.37 3.15 12.51
C GLU A 76 -7.46 1.88 11.67
N ASN A 77 -8.53 1.71 10.88
CA ASN A 77 -8.67 0.56 10.00
C ASN A 77 -7.65 0.59 8.86
N VAL A 78 -7.37 1.76 8.29
CA VAL A 78 -6.29 1.95 7.29
C VAL A 78 -4.95 1.48 7.87
N ARG A 79 -4.64 1.87 9.12
CA ARG A 79 -3.43 1.44 9.80
C ARG A 79 -3.38 -0.08 10.01
N ARG A 80 -4.46 -0.67 10.52
CA ARG A 80 -4.55 -2.13 10.73
C ARG A 80 -4.40 -2.90 9.42
N ASN A 81 -5.03 -2.42 8.35
CA ASN A 81 -4.90 -2.99 7.02
C ASN A 81 -3.48 -2.88 6.48
N LEU A 82 -2.84 -1.72 6.65
CA LEU A 82 -1.43 -1.54 6.29
C LEU A 82 -0.56 -2.53 7.05
N GLU A 83 -0.74 -2.70 8.37
CA GLU A 83 0.00 -3.67 9.18
C GLU A 83 -0.11 -5.11 8.65
N LEU A 84 -1.26 -5.50 8.08
CA LEU A 84 -1.47 -6.83 7.50
C LEU A 84 -0.71 -7.06 6.20
N ILE A 85 -0.64 -6.05 5.33
CA ILE A 85 -0.02 -6.17 4.00
C ILE A 85 1.45 -5.75 3.99
N LEU A 86 1.90 -5.01 5.00
CA LEU A 86 3.23 -4.43 5.08
C LEU A 86 4.37 -5.46 5.02
N PRO A 87 4.29 -6.66 5.65
CA PRO A 87 5.36 -7.65 5.56
C PRO A 87 5.68 -8.03 4.11
N THR A 88 4.66 -8.33 3.31
CA THR A 88 4.84 -8.68 1.90
C THR A 88 5.27 -7.48 1.06
N LEU A 89 4.71 -6.29 1.31
CA LEU A 89 5.12 -5.07 0.62
C LEU A 89 6.59 -4.70 0.89
N LYS A 90 7.09 -4.94 2.12
CA LYS A 90 8.50 -4.73 2.47
C LYS A 90 9.43 -5.66 1.71
N GLU A 91 9.05 -6.93 1.54
CA GLU A 91 9.81 -7.86 0.69
C GLU A 91 9.91 -7.31 -0.73
N LYS A 92 8.79 -6.85 -1.31
CA LYS A 92 8.76 -6.27 -2.66
C LYS A 92 9.56 -4.98 -2.79
N TRP A 93 9.50 -4.12 -1.80
CA TRP A 93 10.32 -2.92 -1.74
C TRP A 93 11.81 -3.26 -1.68
N ASN A 94 12.22 -4.25 -0.88
CA ASN A 94 13.60 -4.71 -0.82
C ASN A 94 14.07 -5.31 -2.16
N GLU A 95 13.28 -6.18 -2.79
CA GLU A 95 13.58 -6.73 -4.12
C GLU A 95 13.78 -5.62 -5.16
N TRP A 96 12.92 -4.59 -5.15
CA TRP A 96 13.08 -3.43 -6.02
C TRP A 96 14.36 -2.65 -5.72
N ARG A 97 14.66 -2.40 -4.44
CA ARG A 97 15.88 -1.68 -4.05
C ARG A 97 17.13 -2.43 -4.50
N GLU A 98 17.19 -3.74 -4.31
CA GLU A 98 18.32 -4.55 -4.77
C GLU A 98 18.48 -4.48 -6.30
N LYS A 99 17.37 -4.44 -7.04
CA LYS A 99 17.39 -4.42 -8.50
C LYS A 99 17.70 -3.06 -9.13
N PHE A 100 17.23 -1.96 -8.53
CA PHE A 100 17.27 -0.62 -9.13
C PHE A 100 18.03 0.43 -8.31
N LYS A 101 18.19 0.22 -7.00
CA LYS A 101 19.04 1.03 -6.13
C LYS A 101 20.34 0.31 -5.73
N GLY A 102 20.49 -0.96 -6.09
CA GLY A 102 21.71 -1.74 -5.96
C GLY A 102 22.66 -1.54 -7.13
N ALA A 103 23.28 -0.37 -7.18
CA ALA A 103 24.62 -0.10 -7.72
C ALA A 103 25.23 1.07 -6.94
#